data_AF-A0A175QR64-F1
#
_entry.id   AF-A0A175QR64-F1
#
_cell.length_a   1.000
_cell.length_b   1.000
_cell.length_c   1.000
_cell.angle_alpha   90.00
_cell.angle_beta   90.00
_cell.angle_gamma   90.00
#
_symmetry.space_group_name_H-M   'P 1'
#
loop_
_entity.id
_entity.type
_entity.pdbx_description
1 polymer ?
#
loop_
_entity_poly.entity_id
_entity_poly.type
_entity_poly.pdbx_seq_one_letter_code
_entity_poly.pdbx_strand_id
1 'polypeptide(L)'
;LTRSLAAAPYAPELKRLFGGDIFERPEDALHAAGKALAAFEQSPAEFYPYSSRYDAYLAGKGDLTDQEKRGLALFQAEDKGNCSSCHVSERANDGEPPQFSDFGFLAIAPPRNEAIPANRDPRYFDLGLCGPYRTDLKDHAEDCGLFRTPSLRNVALRTSFFHNGVFHSLRDAVAFYATRDTDPGRW
;
A
#
# COMPACT_ATOMS: atom_id res chain seq x y z
N LEU A 1 -19.03 10.86 16.18
CA LEU A 1 -18.19 11.50 15.14
C LEU A 1 -18.58 12.96 14.89
N THR A 2 -19.82 13.26 14.46
CA THR A 2 -20.25 14.65 14.17
C THR A 2 -20.07 15.62 15.35
N ARG A 3 -20.41 15.19 16.58
CA ARG A 3 -20.11 15.98 17.80
C ARG A 3 -18.62 16.27 17.99
N SER A 4 -17.76 15.30 17.65
CA SER A 4 -16.30 15.46 17.72
C SER A 4 -15.81 16.46 16.66
N LEU A 5 -16.33 16.37 15.44
CA LEU A 5 -16.02 17.32 14.36
C LEU A 5 -16.48 18.74 14.69
N ALA A 6 -17.67 18.88 15.27
CA ALA A 6 -18.22 20.18 15.67
C ALA A 6 -17.46 20.84 16.83
N ALA A 7 -16.83 20.04 17.70
CA ALA A 7 -16.01 20.52 18.81
C ALA A 7 -14.54 20.74 18.44
N ALA A 8 -14.12 20.39 17.22
CA ALA A 8 -12.74 20.54 16.79
C ALA A 8 -12.38 22.01 16.51
N PRO A 9 -11.11 22.41 16.69
CA PRO A 9 -10.66 23.78 16.39
C PRO A 9 -10.91 24.22 14.93
N TYR A 10 -10.93 23.26 13.99
CA TYR A 10 -11.16 23.49 12.56
C TYR A 10 -12.65 23.48 12.15
N ALA A 11 -13.58 23.40 13.11
CA ALA A 11 -15.01 23.40 12.83
C ALA A 11 -15.52 24.64 12.07
N PRO A 12 -15.02 25.87 12.34
CA PRO A 12 -15.37 27.05 11.55
C PRO A 12 -15.02 26.92 10.06
N GLU A 13 -13.88 26.32 9.74
CA GLU A 13 -13.43 26.09 8.36
C GLU A 13 -14.32 25.08 7.64
N LEU A 14 -14.72 24.00 8.33
CA LEU A 14 -15.69 23.04 7.77
C LEU A 14 -17.03 23.71 7.48
N LYS A 15 -17.54 24.54 8.38
CA LYS A 15 -18.77 25.32 8.14
C LYS A 15 -18.63 26.26 6.94
N ARG A 16 -17.49 26.93 6.82
CA ARG A 16 -17.21 27.85 5.71
C ARG A 16 -17.17 27.13 4.36
N LEU A 17 -16.58 25.93 4.30
CA LEU A 17 -16.40 25.18 3.05
C LEU A 17 -17.63 24.36 2.64
N PHE A 18 -18.39 23.85 3.61
CA PHE A 18 -19.44 22.85 3.36
C PHE A 18 -20.84 23.29 3.83
N GLY A 19 -20.98 24.47 4.42
CA GLY A 19 -22.26 25.03 4.88
C GLY A 19 -22.33 25.18 6.40
N GLY A 20 -22.96 26.26 6.88
CA GLY A 20 -23.07 26.55 8.32
C GLY A 20 -23.81 25.49 9.13
N ASP A 21 -24.70 24.75 8.46
CA ASP A 21 -25.52 23.66 8.96
C ASP A 21 -24.85 22.28 8.85
N ILE A 22 -23.60 22.19 8.38
CA ILE A 22 -22.94 20.90 8.06
C ILE A 22 -22.98 19.91 9.22
N PHE A 23 -22.93 20.37 10.47
CA PHE A 23 -22.96 19.50 11.65
C PHE A 23 -24.37 19.04 12.07
N GLU A 24 -25.41 19.57 11.45
CA GLU A 24 -26.80 19.09 11.59
C GLU A 24 -27.09 17.90 10.65
N ARG A 25 -26.20 17.64 9.67
CA ARG A 25 -26.29 16.56 8.69
C ARG A 25 -25.14 15.56 8.89
N PRO A 26 -25.31 14.52 9.74
CA PRO A 26 -24.19 13.69 10.20
C PRO A 26 -23.41 12.96 9.09
N GLU A 27 -24.09 12.44 8.08
CA GLU A 27 -23.43 11.79 6.93
C GLU A 27 -22.65 12.80 6.09
N ASP A 28 -23.23 13.97 5.82
CA ASP A 28 -22.55 15.04 5.09
C ASP A 28 -21.33 15.57 5.87
N ALA A 29 -21.41 15.67 7.20
CA ALA A 29 -20.27 16.05 8.02
C ALA A 29 -19.11 15.05 7.92
N LEU A 30 -19.43 13.74 7.88
CA LEU A 30 -18.43 12.70 7.67
C LEU A 30 -17.85 12.77 6.26
N HIS A 31 -18.69 12.95 5.24
CA HIS A 31 -18.25 13.13 3.87
C HIS A 31 -17.33 14.35 3.74
N ALA A 32 -17.71 15.49 4.33
CA ALA A 32 -16.91 16.72 4.32
C ALA A 32 -15.53 16.51 4.95
N ALA A 33 -15.47 15.83 6.10
CA ALA A 33 -14.19 15.46 6.72
C ALA A 33 -13.35 14.55 5.82
N GLY A 34 -13.97 13.53 5.21
CA GLY A 34 -13.30 12.63 4.27
C GLY A 34 -12.80 13.36 3.03
N LYS A 35 -13.57 14.29 2.48
CA LYS A 35 -13.17 15.10 1.32
C LYS A 35 -12.03 16.06 1.64
N ALA A 36 -12.04 16.66 2.83
CA ALA A 36 -10.92 17.49 3.30
C ALA A 36 -9.63 16.66 3.44
N LEU A 37 -9.72 15.46 4.02
CA LEU A 37 -8.59 14.55 4.13
C LEU A 37 -8.08 14.09 2.75
N ALA A 38 -8.99 13.67 1.87
CA ALA A 38 -8.63 13.23 0.51
C ALA A 38 -7.97 14.36 -0.30
N ALA A 39 -8.39 15.61 -0.11
CA ALA A 39 -7.73 16.77 -0.73
C ALA A 39 -6.33 17.02 -0.18
N PHE A 40 -6.13 16.84 1.14
CA PHE A 40 -4.81 16.93 1.76
C PHE A 40 -3.85 15.83 1.28
N GLU A 41 -4.33 14.59 1.18
CA GLU A 41 -3.56 13.43 0.67
C GLU A 41 -3.19 13.58 -0.82
N GLN A 42 -3.82 14.51 -1.53
CA GLN A 42 -3.47 14.91 -2.89
C GLN A 42 -2.46 16.06 -2.96
N SER A 43 -1.84 16.49 -1.84
CA SER A 43 -0.79 17.52 -1.87
C SER A 43 0.52 16.98 -2.46
N PRO A 44 0.99 17.46 -3.62
CA PRO A 44 2.21 16.95 -4.27
C PRO A 44 3.45 17.01 -3.41
N ALA A 45 3.66 18.14 -2.75
CA ALA A 45 4.86 18.39 -1.97
C ALA A 45 4.96 17.46 -0.75
N GLU A 46 3.82 16.98 -0.24
CA GLU A 46 3.76 16.16 0.97
C GLU A 46 3.72 14.66 0.63
N PHE A 47 2.87 14.24 -0.33
CA PHE A 47 2.56 12.82 -0.55
C PHE A 47 3.25 12.20 -1.75
N TYR A 48 3.68 12.99 -2.74
CA TYR A 48 4.37 12.51 -3.92
C TYR A 48 5.52 13.43 -4.36
N PRO A 49 6.50 13.69 -3.45
CA PRO A 49 7.61 14.61 -3.74
C PRO A 49 8.65 14.06 -4.72
N TYR A 50 8.64 12.75 -4.99
CA TYR A 50 9.54 12.08 -5.94
C TYR A 50 11.02 12.50 -5.82
N SER A 51 11.55 12.45 -4.60
CA SER A 51 12.85 13.02 -4.23
C SER A 51 13.91 12.00 -3.80
N SER A 52 13.73 10.72 -4.13
CA SER A 52 14.66 9.66 -3.72
C SER A 52 15.93 9.57 -4.59
N ARG A 53 16.93 8.81 -4.08
CA ARG A 53 18.00 8.11 -4.84
C ARG A 53 17.58 7.80 -6.29
N TYR A 54 16.54 6.99 -6.36
CA TYR A 54 16.07 6.38 -7.59
C TYR A 54 15.42 7.40 -8.53
N ASP A 55 14.70 8.39 -7.99
CA ASP A 55 14.11 9.46 -8.80
C ASP A 55 15.19 10.34 -9.45
N ALA A 56 16.27 10.66 -8.72
CA ALA A 56 17.42 11.37 -9.26
C ALA A 56 18.15 10.56 -10.36
N TYR A 57 18.31 9.26 -10.15
CA TYR A 57 18.86 8.32 -11.15
C TYR A 57 18.01 8.31 -12.44
N LEU A 58 16.69 8.12 -12.32
CA LEU A 58 15.77 8.15 -13.46
C LEU A 58 15.70 9.50 -14.16
N ALA A 59 16.11 10.59 -13.51
CA ALA A 59 16.17 11.93 -14.09
C ALA A 59 17.55 12.26 -14.70
N GLY A 60 18.51 11.34 -14.66
CA GLY A 60 19.90 11.58 -15.10
C GLY A 60 20.64 12.61 -14.23
N LYS A 61 20.17 12.85 -13.00
CA LYS A 61 20.71 13.85 -12.06
C LYS A 61 21.52 13.23 -10.91
N GLY A 62 21.76 11.93 -10.97
CA GLY A 62 22.53 11.17 -10.00
C GLY A 62 22.77 9.76 -10.50
N ASP A 63 23.59 9.00 -9.80
CA ASP A 63 23.86 7.60 -10.13
C ASP A 63 23.58 6.68 -8.94
N LEU A 64 23.33 5.42 -9.25
CA LEU A 64 23.23 4.33 -8.28
C LEU A 64 24.60 3.71 -8.04
N THR A 65 24.82 3.18 -6.84
CA THR A 65 26.01 2.37 -6.56
C THR A 65 25.98 1.07 -7.37
N ASP A 66 27.12 0.42 -7.55
CA ASP A 66 27.17 -0.87 -8.26
C ASP A 66 26.28 -1.93 -7.62
N GLN A 67 26.13 -1.91 -6.29
CA GLN A 67 25.23 -2.82 -5.58
C GLN A 67 23.77 -2.54 -5.90
N GLU A 68 23.37 -1.26 -5.93
CA GLU A 68 22.01 -0.87 -6.30
C GLU A 68 21.70 -1.18 -7.76
N LYS A 69 22.66 -0.99 -8.67
CA LYS A 69 22.51 -1.39 -10.08
C LYS A 69 22.30 -2.89 -10.23
N ARG A 70 23.05 -3.71 -9.47
CA ARG A 70 22.81 -5.17 -9.41
C ARG A 70 21.42 -5.49 -8.87
N GLY A 71 20.99 -4.79 -7.81
CA GLY A 71 19.66 -4.94 -7.25
C GLY A 71 18.54 -4.60 -8.25
N LEU A 72 18.68 -3.49 -8.98
CA LEU A 72 17.75 -3.07 -10.03
C LEU A 72 17.69 -4.10 -11.16
N ALA A 73 18.85 -4.60 -11.61
CA ALA A 73 18.89 -5.65 -12.63
C ALA A 73 18.16 -6.92 -12.19
N LEU A 74 18.35 -7.38 -10.94
CA LEU A 74 17.63 -8.54 -10.40
C LEU A 74 16.13 -8.27 -10.25
N PHE A 75 15.75 -7.04 -9.86
CA PHE A 75 14.37 -6.62 -9.71
C PHE A 75 13.61 -6.67 -11.05
N GLN A 76 14.29 -6.34 -12.14
CA GLN A 76 13.73 -6.29 -13.49
C GLN A 76 13.84 -7.61 -14.27
N ALA A 77 14.77 -8.49 -13.90
CA ALA A 77 15.00 -9.75 -14.61
C ALA A 77 13.86 -10.75 -14.37
N GLU A 78 13.14 -11.11 -15.44
CA GLU A 78 12.02 -12.06 -15.44
C GLU A 78 12.43 -13.47 -14.97
N ASP A 79 13.68 -13.88 -15.21
CA ASP A 79 14.24 -15.19 -14.81
C ASP A 79 14.87 -15.17 -13.41
N LYS A 80 14.77 -14.04 -12.68
CA LYS A 80 15.30 -13.87 -11.32
C LYS A 80 14.23 -13.33 -10.38
N GLY A 81 14.26 -12.04 -10.08
CA GLY A 81 13.35 -11.43 -9.13
C GLY A 81 11.96 -11.23 -9.72
N ASN A 82 11.87 -10.96 -11.02
CA ASN A 82 10.64 -10.65 -11.75
C ASN A 82 9.73 -9.64 -11.02
N CYS A 83 10.32 -8.77 -10.20
CA CYS A 83 9.58 -7.94 -9.26
C CYS A 83 8.83 -6.84 -10.02
N SER A 84 9.43 -6.32 -11.10
CA SER A 84 8.86 -5.28 -11.94
C SER A 84 7.61 -5.72 -12.72
N SER A 85 7.31 -7.02 -12.79
CA SER A 85 6.06 -7.51 -13.40
C SER A 85 4.81 -7.00 -12.69
N CYS A 86 4.90 -6.76 -11.37
CA CYS A 86 3.83 -6.20 -10.55
C CYS A 86 4.23 -4.85 -9.94
N HIS A 87 5.50 -4.68 -9.57
CA HIS A 87 6.04 -3.48 -8.97
C HIS A 87 6.79 -2.62 -10.00
N VAL A 88 6.07 -2.07 -10.97
CA VAL A 88 6.62 -1.32 -12.12
C VAL A 88 7.67 -0.28 -11.68
N SER A 89 8.90 -0.42 -12.17
CA SER A 89 10.06 0.41 -11.78
C SER A 89 10.47 1.43 -12.84
N GLU A 90 9.78 1.48 -13.97
CA GLU A 90 10.06 2.42 -15.06
C GLU A 90 9.11 3.62 -15.02
N ARG A 91 9.51 4.73 -15.65
CA ARG A 91 8.61 5.88 -15.81
C ARG A 91 7.40 5.48 -16.65
N ALA A 92 6.24 6.03 -16.34
CA ALA A 92 5.08 5.92 -17.20
C ALA A 92 5.31 6.66 -18.53
N ASN A 93 4.45 6.41 -19.53
CA ASN A 93 4.58 6.99 -20.87
C ASN A 93 4.51 8.53 -20.89
N ASP A 94 3.85 9.13 -19.89
CA ASP A 94 3.78 10.59 -19.66
C ASP A 94 4.99 11.14 -18.88
N GLY A 95 5.95 10.28 -18.53
CA GLY A 95 7.16 10.62 -17.80
C GLY A 95 7.02 10.61 -16.28
N GLU A 96 5.84 10.28 -15.75
CA GLU A 96 5.61 10.19 -14.30
C GLU A 96 6.56 9.16 -13.66
N PRO A 97 7.18 9.48 -12.50
CA PRO A 97 8.01 8.52 -11.79
C PRO A 97 7.20 7.28 -11.35
N PRO A 98 7.82 6.08 -11.36
CA PRO A 98 7.13 4.84 -11.00
C PRO A 98 6.60 4.87 -9.57
N GLN A 99 5.43 4.31 -9.36
CA GLN A 99 4.90 4.06 -8.02
C GLN A 99 5.33 2.71 -7.46
N PHE A 100 6.08 1.90 -8.22
CA PHE A 100 6.45 0.53 -7.85
C PHE A 100 5.22 -0.32 -7.51
N SER A 101 4.17 -0.15 -8.29
CA SER A 101 2.92 -0.88 -8.21
C SER A 101 2.15 -0.65 -9.50
N ASP A 102 1.57 -1.72 -10.04
CA ASP A 102 0.55 -1.70 -11.09
C ASP A 102 -0.86 -1.44 -10.54
N PHE A 103 -1.00 -1.37 -9.22
CA PHE A 103 -2.24 -1.31 -8.47
C PHE A 103 -3.21 -2.48 -8.73
N GLY A 104 -2.70 -3.55 -9.34
CA GLY A 104 -3.39 -4.81 -9.54
C GLY A 104 -3.55 -5.57 -8.22
N PHE A 105 -4.12 -6.77 -8.32
CA PHE A 105 -4.42 -7.61 -7.18
C PHE A 105 -3.83 -9.01 -7.38
N LEU A 106 -3.10 -9.50 -6.38
CA LEU A 106 -2.42 -10.79 -6.44
C LEU A 106 -2.56 -11.58 -5.14
N ALA A 107 -2.57 -12.91 -5.28
CA ALA A 107 -2.49 -13.85 -4.17
C ALA A 107 -1.08 -14.44 -4.12
N ILE A 108 -0.30 -13.99 -3.14
CA ILE A 108 1.09 -14.45 -2.92
C ILE A 108 1.28 -15.26 -1.64
N ALA A 109 0.19 -15.46 -0.88
CA ALA A 109 0.08 -16.31 0.31
C ALA A 109 1.24 -16.18 1.32
N PRO A 110 1.51 -14.98 1.89
CA PRO A 110 2.48 -14.87 2.97
C PRO A 110 2.03 -15.68 4.20
N PRO A 111 2.95 -16.05 5.10
CA PRO A 111 2.62 -16.82 6.29
C PRO A 111 1.56 -16.12 7.15
N ARG A 112 0.78 -16.93 7.87
CA ARG A 112 -0.23 -16.44 8.80
C ARG A 112 0.43 -15.79 10.01
N ASN A 113 0.01 -14.59 10.36
CA ASN A 113 0.46 -13.92 11.58
C ASN A 113 -0.41 -14.29 12.78
N GLU A 114 0.01 -15.26 13.58
CA GLU A 114 -0.74 -15.70 14.77
C GLU A 114 -0.84 -14.65 15.89
N ALA A 115 -0.05 -13.57 15.83
CA ALA A 115 -0.15 -12.47 16.80
C ALA A 115 -1.39 -11.59 16.57
N ILE A 116 -2.04 -11.67 15.41
CA ILE A 116 -3.27 -10.92 15.13
C ILE A 116 -4.43 -11.52 15.92
N PRO A 117 -5.17 -10.75 16.76
CA PRO A 117 -6.23 -11.29 17.61
C PRO A 117 -7.33 -12.07 16.86
N ALA A 118 -7.68 -11.65 15.65
CA ALA A 118 -8.67 -12.34 14.82
C ALA A 118 -8.21 -13.76 14.42
N ASN A 119 -6.89 -14.00 14.30
CA ASN A 119 -6.35 -15.28 13.89
C ASN A 119 -6.43 -16.36 14.98
N ARG A 120 -6.81 -16.01 16.21
CA ARG A 120 -7.09 -16.97 17.30
C ARG A 120 -8.23 -17.93 16.95
N ASP A 121 -9.19 -17.54 16.11
CA ASP A 121 -10.11 -18.49 15.50
C ASP A 121 -9.38 -19.15 14.30
N PRO A 122 -9.09 -20.46 14.34
CA PRO A 122 -8.41 -21.14 13.25
C PRO A 122 -9.23 -21.18 11.95
N ARG A 123 -10.53 -20.85 12.00
CA ARG A 123 -11.40 -20.76 10.83
C ARG A 123 -11.45 -19.37 10.23
N TYR A 124 -10.93 -18.35 10.93
CA TYR A 124 -10.86 -16.99 10.41
C TYR A 124 -9.67 -16.86 9.45
N PHE A 125 -9.94 -16.33 8.26
CA PHE A 125 -8.93 -15.91 7.29
C PHE A 125 -9.31 -14.54 6.76
N ASP A 126 -8.33 -13.63 6.67
CA ASP A 126 -8.46 -12.45 5.84
C ASP A 126 -8.24 -12.88 4.38
N LEU A 127 -9.31 -12.86 3.59
CA LEU A 127 -9.28 -13.28 2.18
C LEU A 127 -9.23 -12.08 1.24
N GLY A 128 -8.92 -10.88 1.74
CA GLY A 128 -8.74 -9.69 0.92
C GLY A 128 -10.02 -9.28 0.21
N LEU A 129 -9.99 -9.29 -1.13
CA LEU A 129 -11.11 -8.83 -1.96
C LEU A 129 -12.43 -9.54 -1.69
N CYS A 130 -12.41 -10.86 -1.48
CA CYS A 130 -13.64 -11.63 -1.28
C CYS A 130 -14.16 -11.63 0.18
N GLY A 131 -13.45 -10.98 1.11
CA GLY A 131 -13.91 -10.81 2.49
C GLY A 131 -12.89 -11.19 3.56
N PRO A 132 -13.31 -11.28 4.85
CA PRO A 132 -14.69 -11.21 5.34
C PRO A 132 -15.22 -9.77 5.54
N TYR A 133 -14.36 -8.75 5.42
CA TYR A 133 -14.77 -7.34 5.59
C TYR A 133 -15.52 -6.79 4.37
N ARG A 134 -15.06 -7.14 3.17
CA ARG A 134 -15.78 -6.90 1.91
C ARG A 134 -16.85 -7.97 1.75
N THR A 135 -18.05 -7.59 1.31
CA THR A 135 -19.18 -8.51 1.12
C THR A 135 -19.75 -8.48 -0.30
N ASP A 136 -19.34 -7.49 -1.09
CA ASP A 136 -19.71 -7.30 -2.50
C ASP A 136 -19.09 -8.36 -3.43
N LEU A 137 -17.95 -8.94 -3.05
CA LEU A 137 -17.26 -10.00 -3.81
C LEU A 137 -17.22 -11.36 -3.10
N LYS A 138 -18.04 -11.57 -2.08
CA LYS A 138 -17.99 -12.79 -1.24
C LYS A 138 -18.27 -14.08 -2.00
N ASP A 139 -19.03 -14.00 -3.10
CA ASP A 139 -19.45 -15.15 -3.90
C ASP A 139 -18.49 -15.38 -5.10
N HIS A 140 -17.39 -14.60 -5.18
CA HIS A 140 -16.33 -14.69 -6.19
C HIS A 140 -15.09 -15.34 -5.58
N ALA A 141 -15.06 -16.68 -5.60
CA ALA A 141 -13.97 -17.46 -5.00
C ALA A 141 -12.61 -17.20 -5.67
N GLU A 142 -12.62 -16.83 -6.96
CA GLU A 142 -11.46 -16.40 -7.73
C GLU A 142 -10.77 -15.15 -7.19
N ASP A 143 -11.50 -14.31 -6.44
CA ASP A 143 -10.96 -13.08 -5.82
C ASP A 143 -10.40 -13.31 -4.41
N CYS A 144 -10.56 -14.51 -3.86
CA CYS A 144 -10.12 -14.82 -2.51
C CYS A 144 -8.59 -14.91 -2.40
N GLY A 145 -8.05 -14.25 -1.37
CA GLY A 145 -6.61 -14.15 -1.13
C GLY A 145 -5.91 -13.11 -2.00
N LEU A 146 -6.65 -12.41 -2.87
CA LEU A 146 -6.12 -11.30 -3.65
C LEU A 146 -6.02 -10.03 -2.79
N PHE A 147 -4.83 -9.45 -2.76
CA PHE A 147 -4.55 -8.15 -2.15
C PHE A 147 -3.92 -7.22 -3.16
N ARG A 148 -4.18 -5.91 -3.02
CA ARG A 148 -3.63 -4.90 -3.92
C ARG A 148 -2.10 -4.86 -3.81
N THR A 149 -1.39 -4.82 -4.94
CA THR A 149 0.06 -4.58 -4.99
C THR A 149 0.40 -3.25 -4.31
N PRO A 150 1.14 -3.23 -3.18
CA PRO A 150 1.48 -1.97 -2.52
C PRO A 150 2.61 -1.24 -3.27
N SER A 151 2.67 0.08 -3.14
CA SER A 151 3.87 0.83 -3.54
C SER A 151 5.07 0.41 -2.69
N LEU A 152 6.24 0.28 -3.31
CA LEU A 152 7.52 0.06 -2.61
C LEU A 152 8.26 1.36 -2.28
N ARG A 153 7.69 2.54 -2.56
CA ARG A 153 8.28 3.80 -2.10
C ARG A 153 8.32 3.82 -0.58
N ASN A 154 9.45 4.23 -0.01
CA ASN A 154 9.71 4.25 1.43
C ASN A 154 9.63 2.88 2.14
N VAL A 155 9.62 1.76 1.41
CA VAL A 155 9.47 0.42 2.01
C VAL A 155 10.55 0.10 3.05
N ALA A 156 11.77 0.60 2.85
CA ALA A 156 12.88 0.41 3.79
C ALA A 156 12.72 1.14 5.14
N LEU A 157 11.77 2.07 5.26
CA LEU A 157 11.45 2.76 6.51
C LEU A 157 10.42 2.01 7.36
N ARG A 158 9.79 0.97 6.80
CA ARG A 158 8.78 0.18 7.51
C ARG A 158 9.44 -0.85 8.42
N THR A 159 8.76 -1.15 9.52
CA THR A 159 9.18 -2.17 10.51
C THR A 159 8.35 -3.45 10.43
N SER A 160 7.36 -3.48 9.54
CA SER A 160 6.46 -4.62 9.34
C SER A 160 5.96 -4.64 7.89
N PHE A 161 5.89 -5.83 7.30
CA PHE A 161 5.67 -6.05 5.86
C PHE A 161 4.50 -7.02 5.58
N PHE A 162 3.95 -6.94 4.37
CA PHE A 162 2.70 -7.61 3.92
C PHE A 162 1.43 -7.09 4.63
N HIS A 163 0.26 -7.53 4.15
CA HIS A 163 -1.04 -7.08 4.65
C HIS A 163 -1.26 -7.40 6.14
N ASN A 164 -0.66 -8.49 6.62
CA ASN A 164 -0.80 -8.98 8.00
C ASN A 164 0.42 -8.65 8.87
N GLY A 165 1.43 -7.96 8.33
CA GLY A 165 2.60 -7.54 9.09
C GLY A 165 3.50 -8.67 9.60
N VAL A 166 3.42 -9.88 9.03
CA VAL A 166 4.08 -11.09 9.57
C VAL A 166 5.61 -11.00 9.58
N PHE A 167 6.20 -10.27 8.63
CA PHE A 167 7.65 -10.06 8.60
C PHE A 167 8.02 -8.73 9.22
N HIS A 168 9.17 -8.71 9.92
CA HIS A 168 9.73 -7.52 10.57
C HIS A 168 11.07 -7.06 9.98
N SER A 169 11.48 -7.68 8.87
CA SER A 169 12.71 -7.37 8.14
C SER A 169 12.40 -7.28 6.64
N LEU A 170 12.86 -6.21 5.99
CA LEU A 170 12.73 -6.09 4.54
C LEU A 170 13.45 -7.24 3.82
N ARG A 171 14.56 -7.71 4.39
CA ARG A 171 15.32 -8.83 3.83
C ARG A 171 14.51 -10.12 3.85
N ASP A 172 13.76 -10.38 4.92
CA ASP A 172 12.92 -11.57 5.00
C ASP A 172 11.72 -11.47 4.07
N ALA A 173 11.13 -10.27 3.95
CA ALA A 173 10.06 -10.04 2.98
C ALA A 173 10.50 -10.30 1.53
N VAL A 174 11.74 -9.95 1.16
CA VAL A 174 12.31 -10.27 -0.15
C VAL A 174 12.68 -11.76 -0.26
N ALA A 175 13.31 -12.32 0.77
CA ALA A 175 13.72 -13.72 0.77
C ALA A 175 12.53 -14.69 0.69
N PHE A 176 11.36 -14.31 1.19
CA PHE A 176 10.11 -15.05 1.04
C PHE A 176 9.85 -15.39 -0.43
N TYR A 177 9.91 -14.42 -1.34
CA TYR A 177 9.70 -14.68 -2.77
C TYR A 177 10.73 -15.64 -3.35
N ALA A 178 11.98 -15.57 -2.89
CA ALA A 178 13.06 -16.40 -3.43
C ALA A 178 12.93 -17.88 -3.05
N THR A 179 12.29 -18.21 -1.92
CA THR A 179 12.24 -19.59 -1.43
C THR A 179 10.88 -20.11 -1.02
N ARG A 180 9.77 -19.35 -1.14
CA ARG A 180 8.44 -19.84 -0.73
C ARG A 180 8.04 -21.14 -1.44
N ASP A 181 8.42 -21.28 -2.72
CA ASP A 181 8.01 -22.43 -3.54
C ASP A 181 8.97 -23.62 -3.38
N THR A 182 10.23 -23.36 -3.05
CA THR A 182 11.28 -24.39 -2.92
C THR A 182 11.54 -24.85 -1.48
N ASP A 183 11.24 -24.00 -0.51
CA ASP A 183 11.42 -24.23 0.94
C ASP A 183 10.27 -23.55 1.73
N PRO A 184 9.01 -23.99 1.53
CA PRO A 184 7.86 -23.38 2.17
C PRO A 184 7.88 -23.50 3.70
N GLY A 185 8.49 -24.57 4.24
CA GLY A 185 8.50 -24.84 5.68
C GLY A 185 9.37 -23.88 6.50
N ARG A 186 10.18 -23.05 5.84
CA ARG A 186 10.95 -21.99 6.46
C ARG A 186 10.09 -20.81 6.93
N TRP A 187 8.92 -20.60 6.32
CA TRP A 187 8.14 -19.38 6.43
C TRP A 187 6.88 -19.54 7.28
#